data_AF-A0A2M8F8F3-F1
#
_entry.id   AF-A0A2M8F8F3-F1
#
_cell.length_a   1.000
_cell.length_b   1.000
_cell.length_c   1.000
_cell.angle_alpha   90.00
_cell.angle_beta   90.00
_cell.angle_gamma   90.00
#
_symmetry.space_group_name_H-M   'P 1'
#
loop_
_entity.id
_entity.type
_entity.pdbx_description
1 polymer ?
#
loop_
_entity_poly.entity_id
_entity_poly.type
_entity_poly.pdbx_seq_one_letter_code
_entity_poly.pdbx_strand_id
1 'polypeptide(L)'
;MPLNSTQRVQSLTSQAETILMGSHDPLHDHRHAGRVADYAVVIARELHVTNASHLDALKLSAWWHDISRVITKKPSFLLMPFIDDTLSAIILARTAIKTGKWNRTVWLASRLILAKSVGTGKVFSRMFLTKRMRLLLDILQDADTVDTLASERAHDIQQLVDSSLSYHYAYRVMVWWFISTAFLEVKTEAAKEQLLAVLKEFMIWIHEESIMAWHIERYGQAWIDHMHARLEQLIEQLTQEVSFAFVRVSS
;
A
#
# COMPACT_ATOMS: atom_id res chain seq x y z
N MET A 1 6.38 -21.02 -28.11
CA MET A 1 7.42 -21.36 -27.11
C MET A 1 6.84 -21.15 -25.71
N PRO A 2 7.06 -22.04 -24.74
CA PRO A 2 6.58 -21.83 -23.38
C PRO A 2 7.28 -20.61 -22.77
N LEU A 3 6.51 -19.66 -22.22
CA LEU A 3 7.06 -18.49 -21.53
C LEU A 3 7.93 -18.93 -20.34
N ASN A 4 9.10 -18.31 -20.18
CA ASN A 4 9.90 -18.45 -18.95
C ASN A 4 9.12 -17.86 -17.75
N SER A 5 9.46 -18.24 -16.51
CA SER A 5 8.76 -17.82 -15.29
C SER A 5 8.59 -16.30 -15.18
N THR A 6 9.64 -15.53 -15.48
CA THR A 6 9.61 -14.06 -15.47
C THR A 6 8.68 -13.48 -16.54
N GLN A 7 8.64 -14.07 -17.75
CA GLN A 7 7.75 -13.63 -18.82
C GLN A 7 6.27 -13.91 -18.49
N ARG A 8 5.98 -15.01 -17.76
CA ARG A 8 4.63 -15.30 -17.27
C ARG A 8 4.17 -14.27 -16.25
N VAL A 9 5.05 -13.90 -15.32
CA VAL A 9 4.78 -12.88 -14.29
C VAL A 9 4.55 -11.53 -14.96
N GLN A 10 5.44 -11.08 -15.83
CA GLN A 10 5.29 -9.83 -16.58
C GLN A 10 3.97 -9.77 -17.34
N SER A 11 3.58 -10.85 -18.02
CA SER A 11 2.31 -10.90 -18.74
C SER A 11 1.09 -10.80 -17.81
N LEU A 12 1.15 -11.35 -16.59
CA LEU A 12 0.08 -11.19 -15.59
C LEU A 12 0.09 -9.79 -14.96
N THR A 13 1.26 -9.17 -14.81
CA THR A 13 1.41 -7.78 -14.37
C THR A 13 0.79 -6.81 -15.36
N SER A 14 1.13 -6.89 -16.66
CA SER A 14 0.54 -6.04 -17.70
C SER A 14 -0.98 -6.22 -17.81
N GLN A 15 -1.48 -7.43 -17.54
CA GLN A 15 -2.91 -7.68 -17.48
C GLN A 15 -3.58 -6.98 -16.29
N ALA A 16 -2.96 -7.02 -15.11
CA ALA A 16 -3.47 -6.27 -13.94
C ALA A 16 -3.45 -4.76 -14.18
N GLU A 17 -2.35 -4.25 -14.73
CA GLU A 17 -2.21 -2.84 -15.12
C GLU A 17 -3.35 -2.39 -16.03
N THR A 18 -3.64 -3.15 -17.08
CA THR A 18 -4.75 -2.87 -18.01
C THR A 18 -6.11 -2.83 -17.30
N ILE A 19 -6.34 -3.73 -16.35
CA ILE A 19 -7.59 -3.76 -15.56
C ILE A 19 -7.67 -2.53 -14.67
N LEU A 20 -6.60 -2.19 -13.96
CA LEU A 20 -6.53 -1.08 -13.03
C LEU A 20 -6.58 0.31 -13.70
N MET A 21 -6.14 0.42 -14.96
CA MET A 21 -6.38 1.61 -15.78
C MET A 21 -7.87 1.88 -15.98
N GLY A 22 -8.72 0.86 -15.87
CA GLY A 22 -10.18 1.00 -15.91
C GLY A 22 -10.83 1.33 -14.55
N SER A 23 -10.04 1.51 -13.48
CA SER A 23 -10.57 1.85 -12.16
C SER A 23 -11.29 3.20 -12.18
N HIS A 24 -12.41 3.29 -11.46
CA HIS A 24 -13.09 4.56 -11.17
C HIS A 24 -12.72 5.10 -9.79
N ASP A 25 -11.92 4.34 -9.05
CA ASP A 25 -11.35 4.74 -7.77
C ASP A 25 -9.89 5.16 -8.00
N PRO A 26 -9.60 6.47 -8.06
CA PRO A 26 -8.25 6.99 -8.29
C PRO A 26 -7.30 6.67 -7.13
N LEU A 27 -7.81 6.28 -5.95
CA LEU A 27 -6.99 5.88 -4.81
C LEU A 27 -6.47 4.45 -4.92
N HIS A 28 -7.07 3.64 -5.79
CA HIS A 28 -6.77 2.22 -5.99
C HIS A 28 -6.58 1.91 -7.48
N ASP A 29 -5.99 2.85 -8.22
CA ASP A 29 -5.71 2.73 -9.66
C ASP A 29 -4.35 2.07 -9.93
N HIS A 30 -3.97 2.00 -11.21
CA HIS A 30 -2.71 1.42 -11.65
C HIS A 30 -1.47 2.14 -11.09
N ARG A 31 -1.56 3.44 -10.77
CA ARG A 31 -0.44 4.22 -10.21
C ARG A 31 -0.17 3.79 -8.76
N HIS A 32 -1.23 3.65 -7.96
CA HIS A 32 -1.13 3.09 -6.61
C HIS A 32 -0.46 1.70 -6.63
N ALA A 33 -0.98 0.79 -7.45
CA ALA A 33 -0.45 -0.57 -7.54
C ALA A 33 1.03 -0.61 -8.00
N GLY A 34 1.40 0.30 -8.91
CA GLY A 34 2.78 0.49 -9.35
C GLY A 34 3.71 0.94 -8.23
N ARG A 35 3.36 2.00 -7.49
CA ARG A 35 4.17 2.51 -6.37
C ARG A 35 4.31 1.49 -5.23
N VAL A 36 3.23 0.78 -4.87
CA VAL A 36 3.31 -0.32 -3.89
C VAL A 36 4.27 -1.42 -4.36
N ALA A 37 4.27 -1.75 -5.65
CA ALA A 37 5.21 -2.74 -6.18
C ALA A 37 6.66 -2.26 -6.10
N ASP A 38 6.92 -0.97 -6.32
CA ASP A 38 8.25 -0.38 -6.22
C ASP A 38 8.73 -0.30 -4.77
N TYR A 39 7.91 0.20 -3.84
CA TYR A 39 8.22 0.21 -2.40
C TYR A 39 8.50 -1.20 -1.88
N ALA A 40 7.67 -2.18 -2.24
CA ALA A 40 7.87 -3.57 -1.81
C ALA A 40 9.24 -4.13 -2.26
N VAL A 41 9.72 -3.73 -3.44
CA VAL A 41 11.02 -4.18 -3.97
C VAL A 41 12.17 -3.46 -3.29
N VAL A 42 12.04 -2.17 -3.01
CA VAL A 42 13.04 -1.38 -2.27
C VAL A 42 13.22 -1.96 -0.88
N ILE A 43 12.12 -2.08 -0.11
CA ILE A 43 12.11 -2.64 1.24
C ILE A 43 12.66 -4.07 1.23
N ALA A 44 12.26 -4.91 0.27
CA ALA A 44 12.77 -6.28 0.16
C ALA A 44 14.29 -6.34 -0.06
N ARG A 45 14.85 -5.43 -0.86
CA ARG A 45 16.29 -5.38 -1.14
C ARG A 45 17.09 -4.91 0.08
N GLU A 46 16.58 -3.92 0.80
CA GLU A 46 17.17 -3.43 2.07
C GLU A 46 17.17 -4.53 3.14
N LEU A 47 16.13 -5.37 3.17
CA LEU A 47 16.06 -6.57 4.02
C LEU A 47 16.80 -7.79 3.43
N HIS A 48 17.64 -7.60 2.42
CA HIS A 48 18.46 -8.62 1.77
C HIS A 48 17.69 -9.82 1.18
N VAL A 49 16.45 -9.60 0.74
CA VAL A 49 15.68 -10.60 -0.01
C VAL A 49 16.16 -10.62 -1.48
N THR A 50 17.11 -11.49 -1.78
CA THR A 50 17.75 -11.57 -3.11
C THR A 50 17.12 -12.56 -4.08
N ASN A 51 16.17 -13.39 -3.62
CA ASN A 51 15.57 -14.42 -4.46
C ASN A 51 14.60 -13.81 -5.48
N ALA A 52 14.91 -13.94 -6.77
CA ALA A 52 14.11 -13.38 -7.86
C ALA A 52 12.63 -13.80 -7.82
N SER A 53 12.32 -15.06 -7.46
CA SER A 53 10.93 -15.52 -7.39
C SER A 53 10.14 -14.87 -6.25
N HIS A 54 10.81 -14.41 -5.20
CA HIS A 54 10.17 -13.68 -4.11
C HIS A 54 9.91 -12.22 -4.49
N LEU A 55 10.87 -11.58 -5.16
CA LEU A 55 10.70 -10.22 -5.67
C LEU A 55 9.59 -10.18 -6.73
N ASP A 56 9.58 -11.15 -7.65
CA ASP A 56 8.52 -11.28 -8.65
C ASP A 56 7.15 -11.54 -8.00
N ALA A 57 7.11 -12.33 -6.92
CA ALA A 57 5.86 -12.58 -6.19
C ALA A 57 5.36 -11.32 -5.46
N LEU A 58 6.24 -10.53 -4.85
CA LEU A 58 5.90 -9.26 -4.20
C LEU A 58 5.32 -8.27 -5.22
N LYS A 59 6.02 -8.07 -6.35
CA LYS A 59 5.53 -7.24 -7.46
C LYS A 59 4.17 -7.71 -7.94
N LEU A 60 4.03 -9.00 -8.23
CA LEU A 60 2.78 -9.56 -8.71
C LEU A 60 1.64 -9.42 -7.69
N SER A 61 1.93 -9.59 -6.39
CA SER A 61 0.92 -9.39 -5.35
C SER A 61 0.47 -7.93 -5.24
N ALA A 62 1.40 -6.98 -5.29
CA ALA A 62 1.08 -5.55 -5.28
C ALA A 62 0.15 -5.16 -6.44
N TRP A 63 0.47 -5.61 -7.66
CA TRP A 63 -0.34 -5.36 -8.85
C TRP A 63 -1.74 -5.96 -8.80
N TRP A 64 -1.92 -7.10 -8.13
CA TRP A 64 -3.19 -7.83 -8.16
C TRP A 64 -4.09 -7.57 -6.97
N HIS A 65 -3.59 -7.02 -5.86
CA HIS A 65 -4.34 -7.00 -4.60
C HIS A 65 -5.64 -6.16 -4.65
N ASP A 66 -5.68 -5.09 -5.45
CA ASP A 66 -6.86 -4.22 -5.58
C ASP A 66 -7.76 -4.50 -6.79
N ILE A 67 -7.49 -5.58 -7.55
CA ILE A 67 -8.25 -5.90 -8.78
C ILE A 67 -9.76 -6.11 -8.52
N SER A 68 -10.13 -6.65 -7.35
CA SER A 68 -11.54 -6.85 -6.98
C SER A 68 -12.33 -5.54 -6.92
N ARG A 69 -11.69 -4.43 -6.53
CA ARG A 69 -12.34 -3.12 -6.38
C ARG A 69 -12.84 -2.59 -7.72
N VAL A 70 -12.06 -2.77 -8.78
CA VAL A 70 -12.45 -2.42 -10.15
C VAL A 70 -13.65 -3.24 -10.63
N ILE A 71 -13.69 -4.53 -10.29
CA ILE A 71 -14.70 -5.47 -10.80
C ILE A 71 -16.04 -5.31 -10.10
N THR A 72 -16.03 -5.09 -8.78
CA THR A 72 -17.24 -5.11 -7.94
C THR A 72 -18.08 -3.83 -8.02
N LYS A 73 -17.54 -2.68 -8.47
CA LYS A 73 -18.24 -1.40 -8.75
C LYS A 73 -19.12 -0.80 -7.63
N LYS A 74 -19.32 -1.47 -6.49
CA LYS A 74 -20.17 -1.04 -5.36
C LYS A 74 -19.43 -1.26 -4.03
N PRO A 75 -18.83 -0.22 -3.45
CA PRO A 75 -18.06 -0.37 -2.23
C PRO A 75 -18.98 -0.39 -1.01
N SER A 76 -19.10 -1.56 -0.40
CA SER A 76 -19.62 -1.64 0.96
C SER A 76 -18.46 -1.42 1.93
N PHE A 77 -18.36 -0.21 2.49
CA PHE A 77 -17.27 0.20 3.39
C PHE A 77 -17.00 -0.77 4.55
N LEU A 78 -18.00 -1.52 5.01
CA LEU A 78 -17.89 -2.48 6.12
C LEU A 78 -17.43 -3.88 5.73
N LEU A 79 -17.69 -4.32 4.50
CA LEU A 79 -17.46 -5.71 4.05
C LEU A 79 -16.26 -5.82 3.09
N MET A 80 -15.92 -4.74 2.38
CA MET A 80 -14.84 -4.71 1.40
C MET A 80 -13.43 -5.00 1.95
N PRO A 81 -13.02 -4.48 3.13
CA PRO A 81 -11.70 -4.79 3.69
C PRO A 81 -11.45 -6.29 3.93
N PHE A 82 -12.52 -7.10 3.95
CA PHE A 82 -12.48 -8.54 4.18
C PHE A 82 -12.55 -9.36 2.89
N ILE A 83 -13.30 -8.88 1.89
CA ILE A 83 -13.63 -9.63 0.67
C ILE A 83 -12.65 -9.29 -0.47
N ASP A 84 -12.13 -8.06 -0.51
CA ASP A 84 -11.39 -7.56 -1.68
C ASP A 84 -10.10 -8.33 -1.96
N ASP A 85 -9.19 -8.38 -0.99
CA ASP A 85 -7.94 -9.14 -1.13
C ASP A 85 -8.19 -10.63 -1.43
N THR A 86 -9.20 -11.22 -0.76
CA THR A 86 -9.57 -12.63 -0.97
C THR A 86 -10.05 -12.87 -2.41
N LEU A 87 -10.90 -11.98 -2.92
CA LEU A 87 -11.44 -12.07 -4.28
C LEU A 87 -10.32 -11.82 -5.31
N SER A 88 -9.47 -10.83 -5.09
CA SER A 88 -8.28 -10.54 -5.90
C SER A 88 -7.35 -11.74 -6.01
N ALA A 89 -7.07 -12.43 -4.89
CA ALA A 89 -6.26 -13.65 -4.88
C ALA A 89 -6.89 -14.78 -5.72
N ILE A 90 -8.22 -14.97 -5.62
CA ILE A 90 -8.97 -15.97 -6.39
C ILE A 90 -8.95 -15.63 -7.89
N ILE A 91 -9.14 -14.35 -8.25
CA ILE A 91 -9.12 -13.91 -9.64
C ILE A 91 -7.74 -14.11 -10.25
N LEU A 92 -6.66 -13.77 -9.53
CA LEU A 92 -5.29 -14.03 -9.98
C LEU A 92 -5.08 -15.53 -10.25
N ALA A 93 -5.46 -16.39 -9.29
CA ALA A 93 -5.27 -17.83 -9.42
C ALA A 93 -6.06 -18.41 -10.61
N ARG A 94 -7.33 -18.03 -10.74
CA ARG A 94 -8.19 -18.44 -11.86
C ARG A 94 -7.64 -17.97 -13.21
N THR A 95 -7.16 -16.73 -13.29
CA THR A 95 -6.59 -16.16 -14.52
C THR A 95 -5.32 -16.87 -14.92
N ALA A 96 -4.42 -17.13 -13.97
CA ALA A 96 -3.18 -17.86 -14.22
C ALA A 96 -3.42 -19.32 -14.64
N ILE A 97 -4.41 -20.01 -14.05
CA ILE A 97 -4.78 -21.37 -14.46
C ILE A 97 -5.35 -21.36 -15.88
N LYS A 98 -6.33 -20.49 -16.16
CA LYS A 98 -6.97 -20.41 -17.49
C LYS A 98 -6.00 -20.07 -18.62
N THR A 99 -4.98 -19.26 -18.33
CA THR A 99 -3.99 -18.83 -19.32
C THR A 99 -2.75 -19.74 -19.37
N GLY A 100 -2.71 -20.83 -18.59
CA GLY A 100 -1.56 -21.74 -18.53
C GLY A 100 -0.29 -21.12 -17.92
N LYS A 101 -0.43 -20.03 -17.15
CA LYS A 101 0.67 -19.26 -16.54
C LYS A 101 0.94 -19.62 -15.09
N TRP A 102 0.18 -20.53 -14.50
CA TRP A 102 0.38 -20.99 -13.13
C TRP A 102 1.80 -21.51 -12.88
N ASN A 103 2.44 -21.00 -11.83
CA ASN A 103 3.77 -21.42 -11.39
C ASN A 103 3.95 -21.13 -9.89
N ARG A 104 5.12 -21.47 -9.33
CA ARG A 104 5.43 -21.26 -7.91
C ARG A 104 5.38 -19.79 -7.48
N THR A 105 5.81 -18.87 -8.35
CA THR A 105 5.78 -17.43 -8.09
C THR A 105 4.34 -16.90 -7.99
N VAL A 106 3.49 -17.29 -8.94
CA VAL A 106 2.06 -16.94 -8.94
C VAL A 106 1.36 -17.52 -7.72
N TRP A 107 1.64 -18.78 -7.37
CA TRP A 107 1.11 -19.39 -6.16
C TRP A 107 1.53 -18.61 -4.90
N LEU A 108 2.79 -18.19 -4.81
CA LEU A 108 3.27 -17.38 -3.69
C LEU A 108 2.56 -16.01 -3.65
N ALA A 109 2.43 -15.33 -4.79
CA ALA A 109 1.72 -14.06 -4.88
C ALA A 109 0.25 -14.19 -4.44
N SER A 110 -0.49 -15.18 -4.95
CA SER A 110 -1.87 -15.45 -4.52
C SER A 110 -1.98 -15.69 -3.01
N ARG A 111 -1.00 -16.38 -2.41
CA ARG A 111 -0.97 -16.60 -0.96
C ARG A 111 -0.69 -15.33 -0.17
N LEU A 112 0.18 -14.45 -0.67
CA LEU A 112 0.46 -13.18 -0.02
C LEU A 112 -0.77 -12.27 -0.02
N ILE A 113 -1.45 -12.14 -1.17
CA ILE A 113 -2.70 -11.37 -1.27
C ILE A 113 -3.75 -11.94 -0.30
N LEU A 114 -3.97 -13.26 -0.33
CA LEU A 114 -4.95 -13.89 0.56
C LEU A 114 -4.63 -13.68 2.04
N ALA A 115 -3.35 -13.70 2.41
CA ALA A 115 -2.91 -13.52 3.80
C ALA A 115 -2.93 -12.05 4.26
N LYS A 116 -3.01 -11.08 3.34
CA LYS A 116 -3.16 -9.66 3.64
C LYS A 116 -4.56 -9.31 4.18
N SER A 117 -5.60 -10.06 3.78
CA SER A 117 -6.98 -9.74 4.11
C SER A 117 -7.25 -9.68 5.62
N VAL A 118 -8.01 -8.68 6.06
CA VAL A 118 -8.20 -8.33 7.48
C VAL A 118 -8.92 -9.42 8.29
N GLY A 119 -9.76 -10.24 7.64
CA GLY A 119 -10.61 -11.24 8.32
C GLY A 119 -9.93 -12.57 8.59
N THR A 120 -9.11 -13.03 7.64
CA THR A 120 -8.36 -14.28 7.74
C THR A 120 -6.91 -14.07 8.17
N GLY A 121 -6.35 -12.87 7.94
CA GLY A 121 -4.92 -12.59 7.98
C GLY A 121 -4.21 -12.85 9.30
N LYS A 122 -4.67 -12.32 10.45
CA LYS A 122 -3.89 -12.44 11.71
C LYS A 122 -3.76 -13.86 12.24
N VAL A 123 -4.81 -14.67 12.15
CA VAL A 123 -4.81 -16.08 12.62
C VAL A 123 -4.17 -16.97 11.56
N PHE A 124 -4.54 -16.79 10.29
CA PHE A 124 -4.00 -17.59 9.19
C PHE A 124 -2.49 -17.35 8.98
N SER A 125 -2.03 -16.11 9.04
CA SER A 125 -0.62 -15.76 8.89
C SER A 125 0.25 -16.37 9.99
N ARG A 126 -0.21 -16.35 11.25
CA ARG A 126 0.54 -16.90 12.38
C ARG A 126 0.61 -18.43 12.34
N MET A 127 -0.46 -19.11 11.93
CA MET A 127 -0.53 -20.57 11.93
C MET A 127 0.05 -21.23 10.68
N PHE A 128 -0.08 -20.61 9.50
CA PHE A 128 0.17 -21.29 8.22
C PHE A 128 1.27 -20.67 7.35
N LEU A 129 1.89 -19.55 7.76
CA LEU A 129 3.00 -18.95 7.04
C LEU A 129 4.35 -19.23 7.70
N THR A 130 5.30 -19.69 6.88
CA THR A 130 6.71 -19.80 7.29
C THR A 130 7.26 -18.41 7.66
N LYS A 131 8.34 -18.36 8.45
CA LYS A 131 9.01 -17.09 8.81
C LYS A 131 9.30 -16.23 7.58
N ARG A 132 9.78 -16.86 6.50
CA ARG A 132 10.10 -16.18 5.25
C ARG A 132 8.87 -15.62 4.56
N MET A 133 7.74 -16.33 4.59
CA MET A 133 6.49 -15.83 4.00
C MET A 133 5.86 -14.70 4.84
N ARG A 134 6.02 -14.75 6.17
CA ARG A 134 5.61 -13.64 7.04
C ARG A 134 6.40 -12.38 6.74
N LEU A 135 7.72 -12.49 6.58
CA LEU A 135 8.55 -11.36 6.15
C LEU A 135 8.06 -10.76 4.82
N LEU A 136 7.76 -11.59 3.81
CA LEU A 136 7.22 -11.09 2.53
C LEU A 136 5.84 -10.43 2.69
N LEU A 137 5.00 -10.96 3.57
CA LEU A 137 3.70 -10.36 3.86
C LEU A 137 3.86 -9.02 4.57
N ASP A 138 4.76 -8.94 5.54
CA ASP A 138 5.08 -7.71 6.27
C ASP A 138 5.61 -6.65 5.30
N ILE A 139 6.53 -7.01 4.39
CA ILE A 139 7.01 -6.12 3.32
C ILE A 139 5.86 -5.59 2.44
N LEU A 140 4.93 -6.48 2.04
CA LEU A 140 3.79 -6.08 1.19
C LEU A 140 2.82 -5.16 1.92
N GLN A 141 2.58 -5.40 3.22
CA GLN A 141 1.74 -4.55 4.06
C GLN A 141 2.40 -3.20 4.31
N ASP A 142 3.68 -3.20 4.64
CA ASP A 142 4.46 -1.99 4.85
C ASP A 142 4.50 -1.12 3.60
N ALA A 143 4.75 -1.70 2.42
CA ALA A 143 4.76 -0.98 1.14
C ALA A 143 3.41 -0.32 0.82
N ASP A 144 2.30 -0.99 1.13
CA ASP A 144 0.97 -0.44 0.97
C ASP A 144 0.70 0.70 1.94
N THR A 145 1.10 0.54 3.20
CA THR A 145 1.02 1.61 4.21
C THR A 145 1.88 2.82 3.81
N VAL A 146 3.11 2.63 3.32
CA VAL A 146 3.97 3.72 2.85
C VAL A 146 3.30 4.50 1.71
N ASP A 147 2.65 3.82 0.76
CA ASP A 147 1.99 4.50 -0.35
C ASP A 147 0.77 5.33 0.06
N THR A 148 0.14 5.05 1.20
CA THR A 148 -1.05 5.78 1.62
C THR A 148 -0.85 7.28 1.80
N LEU A 149 0.39 7.72 2.07
CA LEU A 149 0.75 9.12 2.26
C LEU A 149 1.64 9.68 1.16
N ALA A 150 1.82 8.96 0.06
CA ALA A 150 2.58 9.47 -1.08
C ALA A 150 1.95 10.78 -1.58
N SER A 151 2.76 11.83 -1.70
CA SER A 151 2.35 13.19 -2.12
C SER A 151 1.57 13.19 -3.44
N GLU A 152 1.91 12.27 -4.36
CA GLU A 152 1.18 12.06 -5.61
C GLU A 152 -0.31 11.75 -5.40
N ARG A 153 -0.69 11.04 -4.34
CA ARG A 153 -2.11 10.78 -4.00
C ARG A 153 -2.79 12.03 -3.47
N ALA A 154 -2.05 12.88 -2.76
CA ALA A 154 -2.60 14.06 -2.13
C ALA A 154 -3.15 15.07 -3.17
N HIS A 155 -2.50 15.16 -4.33
CA HIS A 155 -2.98 16.00 -5.44
C HIS A 155 -4.29 15.48 -6.06
N ASP A 156 -4.39 14.17 -6.31
CA ASP A 156 -5.62 13.56 -6.85
C ASP A 156 -6.79 13.67 -5.86
N ILE A 157 -6.50 13.57 -4.56
CA ILE A 157 -7.50 13.71 -3.50
C ILE A 157 -8.09 15.12 -3.48
N GLN A 158 -7.29 16.17 -3.71
CA GLN A 158 -7.79 17.54 -3.76
C GLN A 158 -8.93 17.68 -4.78
N GLN A 159 -8.71 17.19 -6.00
CA GLN A 159 -9.72 17.25 -7.08
C GLN A 159 -11.00 16.47 -6.72
N LEU A 160 -10.87 15.35 -6.02
CA LEU A 160 -12.03 14.55 -5.59
C LEU A 160 -12.83 15.23 -4.49
N VAL A 161 -12.15 15.81 -3.51
CA VAL A 161 -12.79 16.55 -2.41
C VAL A 161 -13.58 17.73 -2.96
N ASP A 162 -13.03 18.43 -3.96
CA ASP A 162 -13.70 19.56 -4.63
C ASP A 162 -14.98 19.11 -5.37
N SER A 163 -15.02 17.85 -5.83
CA SER A 163 -16.13 17.32 -6.63
C SER A 163 -17.31 16.76 -5.82
N SER A 164 -17.13 16.40 -4.53
CA SER A 164 -18.19 15.77 -3.74
C SER A 164 -18.02 15.90 -2.21
N LEU A 165 -19.14 16.15 -1.53
CA LEU A 165 -19.25 16.11 -0.06
C LEU A 165 -18.88 14.75 0.55
N SER A 166 -19.13 13.64 -0.16
CA SER A 166 -18.74 12.31 0.32
C SER A 166 -17.22 12.14 0.36
N TYR A 167 -16.51 12.67 -0.64
CA TYR A 167 -15.05 12.66 -0.68
C TYR A 167 -14.45 13.64 0.32
N HIS A 168 -15.11 14.76 0.59
CA HIS A 168 -14.74 15.64 1.70
C HIS A 168 -14.76 14.95 3.06
N TYR A 169 -15.85 14.23 3.37
CA TYR A 169 -15.93 13.47 4.61
C TYR A 169 -14.89 12.34 4.64
N ALA A 170 -14.70 11.64 3.53
CA ALA A 170 -13.68 10.59 3.41
C ALA A 170 -12.27 11.14 3.65
N TYR A 171 -11.91 12.29 3.07
CA TYR A 171 -10.60 12.91 3.28
C TYR A 171 -10.38 13.31 4.73
N ARG A 172 -11.36 13.98 5.35
CA ARG A 172 -11.26 14.38 6.75
C ARG A 172 -11.08 13.18 7.69
N VAL A 173 -11.82 12.09 7.45
CA VAL A 173 -11.69 10.85 8.20
C VAL A 173 -10.34 10.18 7.92
N MET A 174 -9.88 10.15 6.67
CA MET A 174 -8.57 9.60 6.33
C MET A 174 -7.46 10.35 7.05
N VAL A 175 -7.38 11.68 6.92
CA VAL A 175 -6.34 12.48 7.59
C VAL A 175 -6.38 12.28 9.11
N TRP A 176 -7.56 12.32 9.72
CA TRP A 176 -7.70 12.03 11.15
C TRP A 176 -7.26 10.62 11.52
N TRP A 177 -7.63 9.61 10.74
CA TRP A 177 -7.28 8.21 10.97
C TRP A 177 -5.76 8.00 10.83
N PHE A 178 -5.14 8.50 9.76
CA PHE A 178 -3.69 8.43 9.55
C PHE A 178 -2.91 9.04 10.71
N ILE A 179 -3.35 10.21 11.18
CA ILE A 179 -2.66 10.97 12.22
C ILE A 179 -2.95 10.42 13.63
N SER A 180 -3.95 9.54 13.80
CA SER A 180 -4.27 8.86 15.05
C SER A 180 -3.32 7.71 15.43
N THR A 181 -2.18 7.56 14.72
CA THR A 181 -1.01 6.67 14.99
C THR A 181 -1.19 5.17 14.72
N ALA A 182 -2.38 4.58 14.87
CA ALA A 182 -2.54 3.13 14.76
C ALA A 182 -2.42 2.55 13.32
N PHE A 183 -2.54 3.39 12.29
CA PHE A 183 -2.52 2.93 10.88
C PHE A 183 -1.11 3.01 10.25
N LEU A 184 -0.24 3.89 10.75
CA LEU A 184 1.11 4.11 10.21
C LEU A 184 2.17 3.19 10.85
N GLU A 185 1.73 2.20 11.62
CA GLU A 185 2.62 1.19 12.21
C GLU A 185 3.12 0.24 11.10
N VAL A 186 4.32 0.52 10.60
CA VAL A 186 5.07 -0.37 9.72
C VAL A 186 5.96 -1.32 10.54
N LYS A 187 6.13 -2.54 10.06
CA LYS A 187 6.77 -3.62 10.83
C LYS A 187 8.27 -3.74 10.61
N THR A 188 8.75 -3.34 9.44
CA THR A 188 10.15 -3.46 9.05
C THR A 188 10.89 -2.14 9.21
N GLU A 189 12.15 -2.19 9.64
CA GLU A 189 12.99 -0.98 9.79
C GLU A 189 13.19 -0.26 8.44
N ALA A 190 13.38 -1.04 7.36
CA ALA A 190 13.42 -0.52 5.99
C ALA A 190 12.16 0.30 5.64
N ALA A 191 10.97 -0.18 6.01
CA ALA A 191 9.74 0.57 5.78
C ALA A 191 9.63 1.83 6.65
N LYS A 192 10.21 1.85 7.85
CA LYS A 192 10.23 3.06 8.69
C LYS A 192 11.03 4.18 8.03
N GLU A 193 12.15 3.86 7.42
CA GLU A 193 12.95 4.84 6.66
C GLU A 193 12.17 5.41 5.47
N GLN A 194 11.50 4.54 4.70
CA GLN A 194 10.66 4.95 3.57
C GLN A 194 9.46 5.79 4.04
N LEU A 195 8.77 5.36 5.09
CA LEU A 195 7.66 6.10 5.68
C LEU A 195 8.10 7.48 6.16
N LEU A 196 9.28 7.59 6.79
CA LEU A 196 9.82 8.88 7.23
C LEU A 196 10.08 9.83 6.07
N ALA A 197 10.60 9.32 4.95
CA ALA A 197 10.79 10.12 3.74
C ALA A 197 9.45 10.64 3.20
N VAL A 198 8.46 9.75 3.06
CA VAL A 198 7.12 10.11 2.58
C VAL A 198 6.42 11.11 3.51
N LEU A 199 6.52 10.94 4.83
CA LEU A 199 5.93 11.87 5.81
C LEU A 199 6.55 13.27 5.69
N LYS A 200 7.87 13.36 5.45
CA LYS A 200 8.55 14.65 5.24
C LYS A 200 8.10 15.31 3.95
N GLU A 201 7.96 14.57 2.85
CA GLU A 201 7.43 15.10 1.60
C GLU A 201 5.99 15.58 1.75
N PHE A 202 5.13 14.79 2.43
CA PHE A 202 3.76 15.18 2.73
C PHE A 202 3.70 16.45 3.59
N MET A 203 4.60 16.57 4.57
CA MET A 203 4.73 17.77 5.40
C MET A 203 5.14 19.00 4.59
N ILE A 204 6.01 18.85 3.60
CA ILE A 204 6.36 19.96 2.69
C ILE A 204 5.14 20.36 1.85
N TRP A 205 4.46 19.38 1.27
CA TRP A 205 3.29 19.61 0.42
C TRP A 205 2.15 20.33 1.14
N ILE A 206 1.81 19.93 2.38
CA ILE A 206 0.72 20.58 3.12
C ILE A 206 1.04 22.04 3.48
N HIS A 207 2.33 22.38 3.54
CA HIS A 207 2.82 23.74 3.80
C HIS A 207 2.96 24.62 2.55
N GLU A 208 2.69 24.10 1.35
CA GLU A 208 2.55 24.94 0.17
C GLU A 208 1.42 25.95 0.37
N GLU A 209 1.66 27.22 0.04
CA GLU A 209 0.75 28.33 0.38
C GLU A 209 -0.69 28.10 -0.12
N SER A 210 -0.83 27.62 -1.36
CA SER A 210 -2.12 27.32 -1.97
C SER A 210 -2.84 26.15 -1.29
N ILE A 211 -2.09 25.11 -0.88
CA ILE A 211 -2.62 23.93 -0.22
C ILE A 211 -3.04 24.25 1.21
N MET A 212 -2.22 25.02 1.93
CA MET A 212 -2.51 25.49 3.27
C MET A 212 -3.77 26.36 3.29
N ALA A 213 -3.89 27.31 2.36
CA ALA A 213 -5.07 28.16 2.25
C ALA A 213 -6.35 27.34 2.01
N TRP A 214 -6.30 26.39 1.09
CA TRP A 214 -7.40 25.45 0.80
C TRP A 214 -7.82 24.65 2.03
N HIS A 215 -6.85 24.17 2.80
CA HIS A 215 -7.07 23.42 4.04
C HIS A 215 -7.72 24.28 5.13
N ILE A 216 -7.22 25.50 5.34
CA ILE A 216 -7.74 26.45 6.33
C ILE A 216 -9.18 26.84 5.98
N GLU A 217 -9.45 27.15 4.71
CA GLU A 217 -10.80 27.50 4.24
C GLU A 217 -11.82 26.41 4.55
N ARG A 218 -11.42 25.14 4.45
CA ARG A 218 -12.33 23.99 4.55
C ARG A 218 -12.50 23.43 5.95
N TYR A 219 -11.41 23.37 6.70
CA TYR A 219 -11.38 22.64 7.97
C TYR A 219 -11.14 23.57 9.17
N GLY A 220 -10.74 24.82 8.90
CA GLY A 220 -10.42 25.82 9.92
C GLY A 220 -9.02 25.65 10.49
N GLN A 221 -8.42 26.77 10.90
CA GLN A 221 -7.06 26.83 11.42
C GLN A 221 -6.81 25.86 12.59
N ALA A 222 -7.74 25.81 13.55
CA ALA A 222 -7.58 24.96 14.74
C ALA A 222 -7.48 23.47 14.42
N TRP A 223 -8.15 23.00 13.37
CA TRP A 223 -8.05 21.61 12.94
C TRP A 223 -6.68 21.34 12.29
N ILE A 224 -6.20 22.27 11.47
CA ILE A 224 -4.88 22.19 10.82
C ILE A 224 -3.75 22.21 11.85
N ASP A 225 -3.78 23.13 12.80
CA ASP A 225 -2.78 23.20 13.88
C ASP A 225 -2.72 21.87 14.65
N HIS A 226 -3.88 21.27 14.94
CA HIS A 226 -3.95 19.97 15.62
C HIS A 226 -3.36 18.84 14.78
N MET A 227 -3.64 18.80 13.48
CA MET A 227 -3.12 17.77 12.57
C MET A 227 -1.61 17.94 12.36
N HIS A 228 -1.11 19.16 12.23
CA HIS A 228 0.33 19.44 12.12
C HIS A 228 1.11 19.02 13.36
N ALA A 229 0.66 19.43 14.55
CA ALA A 229 1.35 19.08 15.79
C ALA A 229 1.48 17.55 15.96
N ARG A 230 0.47 16.80 15.51
CA ARG A 230 0.50 15.33 15.53
C ARG A 230 1.42 14.74 14.47
N LEU A 231 1.43 15.30 13.26
CA LEU A 231 2.34 14.87 12.19
C LEU A 231 3.81 15.13 12.58
N GLU A 232 4.11 16.27 13.20
CA GLU A 232 5.44 16.58 13.74
C GLU A 232 5.86 15.57 14.80
N GLN A 233 4.99 15.28 15.77
CA GLN A 233 5.24 14.26 16.79
C GLN A 233 5.54 12.89 16.19
N LEU A 234 4.80 12.49 15.16
CA LEU A 234 5.02 11.21 14.47
C LEU A 234 6.37 11.19 13.76
N ILE A 235 6.72 12.26 13.04
CA ILE A 235 8.00 12.38 12.34
C ILE A 235 9.16 12.34 13.34
N GLU A 236 9.03 13.02 14.48
CA GLU A 236 10.04 13.03 15.54
C GLU A 236 10.23 11.62 16.13
N GLN A 237 9.14 10.95 16.51
CA GLN A 237 9.18 9.58 17.03
C GLN A 237 9.84 8.62 16.04
N LEU A 238 9.43 8.65 14.78
CA LEU A 238 9.98 7.79 13.74
C LEU A 238 11.45 8.10 13.47
N THR A 239 11.85 9.37 13.50
CA THR A 239 13.26 9.79 13.38
C THR A 239 14.11 9.21 14.50
N GLN A 240 13.61 9.23 15.73
CA GLN A 240 14.30 8.64 16.88
C GLN A 240 14.45 7.12 16.69
N GLU A 241 13.38 6.41 16.32
CA GLU A 241 13.42 4.97 16.08
C GLU A 241 14.44 4.56 15.02
N VAL A 242 14.41 5.21 13.85
CA VAL A 242 15.36 4.97 12.75
C VAL A 242 16.81 5.25 13.21
N SER A 243 17.03 6.34 13.95
CA SER A 243 18.36 6.70 14.46
C SER A 243 18.90 5.67 15.46
N PHE A 244 18.05 5.16 16.36
CA PHE A 244 18.45 4.11 17.31
C PHE A 244 18.75 2.77 16.62
N ALA A 245 18.02 2.43 15.57
CA ALA A 245 18.30 1.24 14.77
C ALA A 245 19.68 1.33 14.10
N PHE A 246 20.02 2.48 13.52
CA PHE A 246 21.32 2.70 12.88
C PHE A 246 22.50 2.56 13.85
N VAL A 247 22.37 3.08 15.08
CA VAL A 247 23.40 2.96 16.12
C VAL A 247 23.63 1.49 16.52
N ARG A 248 22.57 0.67 16.61
CA ARG A 248 22.69 -0.76 16.96
C ARG A 248 23.31 -1.62 15.86
N VAL A 249 23.17 -1.26 14.60
CA VAL A 249 23.77 -2.00 13.47
C VAL A 249 25.26 -1.67 13.32
N SER A 250 25.69 -0.51 13.81
CA SER A 250 27.07 -0.02 13.71
C SER A 250 27.96 -0.38 14.92
N SER A 251 27.40 -1.02 15.95
CA SER A 251 28.05 -1.48 17.18
C SER A 251 28.22 -2.98 17.22
#